data_AF-A0A7R9EKA5-F1
#
_entry.id   AF-A0A7R9EKA5-F1
#
_cell.length_a   1.000
_cell.length_b   1.000
_cell.length_c   1.000
_cell.angle_alpha   90.00
_cell.angle_beta   90.00
_cell.angle_gamma   90.00
#
_symmetry.space_group_name_H-M   'P 1'
#
loop_
_entity.id
_entity.type
_entity.pdbx_description
1 polymer ?
#
loop_
_entity_poly.entity_id
_entity_poly.type
_entity_poly.pdbx_seq_one_letter_code
_entity_poly.pdbx_strand_id
1 'polypeptide(L)'
;MDHSSVVGLVATTVAHEMGHNFGMEHDTSDCDCPSDRCIMAPSSSSMTPTQWSSCSLGYLALAFEHGMDYCLRNKPDRLFDSPVCGNGFVEAGEQCDCGLKEQCDNPCCNATSCMLYSNASCATGECCDLKTCHPKNAGSMCRSSDHECDLPEYCTGHSEYCPDDVFKMDGETCDRGMAFCYQGSCRTHSDQCRLLWGPSGKSSDKQCYEMNTKGSRHGNCGYNRFNQSFIKCGNENIQCGMLHCKHLNERLEFGMESVAILSHSFINAGGSIIPCRTAIVDLGLNQVDPGLAPDGAKCGDGKEKPPPVHPTEIQTSISPSSAVELNTTSALANYATEAGQRSLQQFHHAVCVSDVCQPEVHGVNADILVQDRGVCNSSIMLCVFQMCVNQKCMSVGSLRKGGVCPNACSGNGVCNSLGHCHCSVGFSPPNCDYPGTGGSEDSGPASDPNGEGCPLTHQVCLSVIGKPIAVHGHKE
;
A
#
# COMPACT_ATOMS: atom_id res chain seq x y z
N MET A 1 -9.49 2.73 38.48
CA MET A 1 -9.35 3.62 39.65
C MET A 1 -8.01 4.30 39.48
N ASP A 2 -7.99 5.63 39.51
CA ASP A 2 -6.76 6.39 39.35
C ASP A 2 -5.91 6.31 40.61
N HIS A 3 -4.61 6.13 40.43
CA HIS A 3 -3.66 5.96 41.54
C HIS A 3 -3.29 7.29 42.23
N SER A 4 -3.72 8.43 41.67
CA SER A 4 -3.43 9.77 42.16
C SER A 4 -4.53 10.75 41.78
N SER A 5 -4.77 11.78 42.60
CA SER A 5 -5.65 12.91 42.27
C SER A 5 -4.92 14.01 41.47
N VAL A 6 -3.60 13.89 41.31
CA VAL A 6 -2.79 14.84 40.54
C VAL A 6 -2.83 14.41 39.08
N VAL A 7 -3.55 15.16 38.25
CA VAL A 7 -3.77 14.86 36.82
C VAL A 7 -2.46 14.61 36.08
N GLY A 8 -1.43 15.43 36.33
CA GLY A 8 -0.13 15.26 35.67
C GLY A 8 0.53 13.90 35.95
N LEU A 9 0.39 13.34 37.15
CA LEU A 9 0.94 12.02 37.48
C LEU A 9 0.19 10.91 36.74
N VAL A 10 -1.14 11.00 36.69
CA VAL A 10 -1.97 10.06 35.93
C VAL A 10 -1.64 10.16 34.44
N ALA A 11 -1.48 11.37 33.90
CA ALA A 11 -1.10 11.60 32.51
C ALA A 11 0.29 11.01 32.19
N THR A 12 1.29 11.20 33.06
CA THR A 12 2.59 10.54 32.92
C THR A 12 2.45 9.01 32.90
N THR A 13 1.62 8.43 33.77
CA THR A 13 1.38 6.98 33.74
C THR A 13 0.75 6.54 32.44
N VAL A 14 -0.26 7.25 31.93
CA VAL A 14 -0.85 6.93 30.61
C VAL A 14 0.21 7.02 29.52
N ALA A 15 1.03 8.08 29.51
CA ALA A 15 2.12 8.22 28.55
C ALA A 15 3.13 7.06 28.65
N HIS A 16 3.51 6.64 29.86
CA HIS A 16 4.40 5.50 30.11
C HIS A 16 3.85 4.20 29.51
N GLU A 17 2.59 3.87 29.80
CA GLU A 17 1.94 2.67 29.25
C GLU A 17 1.74 2.77 27.72
N MET A 18 1.48 3.98 27.20
CA MET A 18 1.48 4.21 25.75
C MET A 18 2.86 4.02 25.13
N GLY A 19 3.94 4.41 25.83
CA GLY A 19 5.32 4.14 25.41
C GLY A 19 5.57 2.64 25.24
N HIS A 20 5.10 1.81 26.17
CA HIS A 20 5.13 0.36 26.02
C HIS A 20 4.31 -0.13 24.82
N ASN A 21 3.14 0.44 24.54
CA ASN A 21 2.38 0.12 23.33
C ASN A 21 3.14 0.47 22.04
N PHE A 22 4.02 1.47 22.09
CA PHE A 22 4.92 1.83 20.99
C PHE A 22 6.26 1.07 20.99
N GLY A 23 6.39 0.01 21.79
CA GLY A 23 7.58 -0.85 21.83
C GLY A 23 8.73 -0.30 22.67
N MET A 24 8.53 0.77 23.44
CA MET A 24 9.56 1.29 24.34
C MET A 24 9.74 0.39 25.57
N GLU A 25 10.99 0.15 25.96
CA GLU A 25 11.32 -0.49 27.24
C GLU A 25 11.65 0.56 28.32
N HIS A 26 11.79 0.10 29.57
CA HIS A 26 12.19 0.98 30.66
C HIS A 26 13.60 1.55 30.46
N ASP A 27 13.78 2.80 30.86
CA ASP A 27 15.08 3.47 30.85
C ASP A 27 16.08 2.76 31.79
N THR A 28 17.30 2.56 31.29
CA THR A 28 18.44 2.06 32.08
C THR A 28 19.44 3.19 32.37
N SER A 29 20.52 2.89 33.10
CA SER A 29 21.57 3.88 33.40
C SER A 29 22.29 4.41 32.17
N ASP A 30 22.22 3.70 31.05
CA ASP A 30 22.93 4.04 29.81
C ASP A 30 22.09 4.96 28.91
N CYS A 31 20.86 5.28 29.31
CA CYS A 31 19.95 6.13 28.57
C CYS A 31 20.15 7.60 28.95
N ASP A 32 20.30 8.46 27.95
CA ASP A 32 20.41 9.91 28.17
C ASP A 32 19.01 10.51 28.37
N CYS A 33 18.77 11.11 29.54
CA CYS A 33 17.53 11.78 29.84
C CYS A 33 17.75 13.32 29.88
N PRO A 34 16.98 14.12 29.12
CA PRO A 34 17.10 15.59 29.13
C PRO A 34 16.71 16.27 30.45
N SER A 35 16.20 15.49 31.41
CA SER A 35 15.71 15.94 32.71
C SER A 35 16.15 14.94 33.78
N ASP A 36 15.91 15.25 35.06
CA ASP A 36 16.23 14.34 36.17
C ASP A 36 15.53 12.97 36.05
N ARG A 37 14.43 12.93 35.30
CA ARG A 37 13.63 11.73 35.07
C ARG A 37 12.88 11.81 33.76
N CYS A 38 12.80 10.69 33.06
CA CYS A 38 12.08 10.55 31.80
C CYS A 38 10.82 9.69 31.98
N ILE A 39 9.93 9.73 31.00
CA ILE A 39 8.62 9.06 31.06
C ILE A 39 8.76 7.54 31.24
N MET A 40 9.74 6.90 30.59
CA MET A 40 9.97 5.45 30.67
C MET A 40 10.80 5.00 31.89
N ALA A 41 10.93 5.83 32.92
CA ALA A 41 11.58 5.42 34.16
C ALA A 41 10.88 4.19 34.79
N PRO A 42 11.62 3.20 35.32
CA PRO A 42 11.08 1.89 35.73
C PRO A 42 10.21 1.90 37.01
N SER A 43 9.90 3.07 37.57
CA SER A 43 9.13 3.19 38.81
C SER A 43 8.30 4.47 38.82
N SER A 44 7.25 4.54 39.62
CA SER A 44 6.50 5.78 39.83
C SER A 44 7.23 6.71 40.81
N SER A 45 7.05 8.02 40.66
CA SER A 45 7.52 9.03 41.61
C SER A 45 6.51 10.17 41.72
N SER A 46 6.76 11.14 42.60
CA SER A 46 5.95 12.37 42.70
C SER A 46 6.26 13.39 41.61
N MET A 47 7.22 13.12 40.71
CA MET A 47 7.57 13.99 39.59
C MET A 47 6.70 13.65 38.38
N THR A 48 6.37 14.67 37.59
CA THR A 48 5.62 14.53 36.32
C THR A 48 6.57 14.78 35.14
N PRO A 49 7.39 13.78 34.76
CA PRO A 49 8.25 13.91 33.60
C PRO A 49 7.41 14.09 32.32
N THR A 50 7.91 14.95 31.43
CA THR A 50 7.28 15.28 30.14
C THR A 50 8.20 14.99 28.95
N GLN A 51 9.37 14.40 29.20
CA GLN A 51 10.40 14.14 28.19
C GLN A 51 10.70 12.64 28.06
N TRP A 52 10.97 12.21 26.84
CA TRP A 52 11.46 10.89 26.50
C TRP A 52 13.00 10.85 26.57
N SER A 53 13.56 9.68 26.88
CA SER A 53 15.01 9.46 26.87
C SER A 53 15.52 9.18 25.44
N SER A 54 16.84 9.19 25.25
CA SER A 54 17.46 8.76 23.98
C SER A 54 17.12 7.31 23.62
N CYS A 55 17.07 6.41 24.60
CA CYS A 55 16.65 5.01 24.40
C CYS A 55 15.20 4.91 23.95
N SER A 56 14.28 5.63 24.61
CA SER A 56 12.85 5.63 24.26
C SER A 56 12.63 6.03 22.80
N LEU A 57 13.34 7.07 22.33
CA LEU A 57 13.28 7.50 20.93
C LEU A 57 13.87 6.46 19.97
N GLY A 58 14.95 5.77 20.36
CA GLY A 58 15.54 4.68 19.59
C GLY A 58 14.57 3.49 19.44
N TYR A 59 13.90 3.08 20.51
CA TYR A 59 12.90 2.01 20.46
C TYR A 59 11.71 2.37 19.58
N LEU A 60 11.20 3.60 19.68
CA LEU A 60 10.10 4.07 18.84
C LEU A 60 10.47 4.04 17.35
N ALA A 61 11.66 4.53 17.01
CA ALA A 61 12.15 4.51 15.63
C ALA A 61 12.27 3.08 15.09
N LEU A 62 12.78 2.15 15.91
CA LEU A 62 12.88 0.74 15.54
C LEU A 62 11.50 0.08 15.35
N ALA A 63 10.54 0.37 16.23
CA ALA A 63 9.18 -0.13 16.11
C ALA A 63 8.53 0.34 14.79
N PHE A 64 8.74 1.61 14.42
CA PHE A 64 8.22 2.16 13.15
C PHE A 64 8.95 1.58 11.94
N GLU A 65 10.26 1.38 12.01
CA GLU A 65 11.02 0.68 10.95
C GLU A 65 10.50 -0.74 10.71
N HIS A 66 10.05 -1.41 11.77
CA HIS A 66 9.42 -2.73 11.69
C HIS A 66 7.96 -2.70 11.22
N GLY A 67 7.35 -1.52 11.02
CA GLY A 67 5.98 -1.35 10.53
C GLY A 67 4.90 -1.37 11.61
N MET A 68 5.24 -1.08 12.87
CA MET A 68 4.29 -1.01 13.99
C MET A 68 3.41 0.26 13.96
N ASP A 69 3.70 1.22 13.10
CA ASP A 69 2.94 2.45 12.86
C ASP A 69 1.75 2.27 11.91
N TYR A 70 1.46 1.03 11.48
CA TYR A 70 0.45 0.70 10.46
C TYR A 70 -0.96 1.26 10.72
N CYS A 71 -1.34 1.53 11.98
CA CYS A 71 -2.63 2.11 12.36
C CYS A 71 -2.53 3.51 12.99
N LEU A 72 -1.36 4.17 12.88
CA LEU A 72 -1.11 5.49 13.47
C LEU A 72 -1.17 6.62 12.43
N ARG A 73 -1.43 6.30 11.15
CA ARG A 73 -1.45 7.26 10.04
C ARG A 73 -2.82 7.87 9.78
N ASN A 74 -3.90 7.29 10.31
CA ASN A 74 -5.26 7.80 10.13
C ASN A 74 -5.55 8.96 11.09
N LYS A 75 -5.62 10.18 10.56
CA LYS A 75 -6.07 11.35 11.32
C LYS A 75 -7.56 11.22 11.65
N PRO A 76 -8.00 11.42 12.91
CA PRO A 76 -9.41 11.32 13.28
C PRO A 76 -10.24 12.48 12.71
N ASP A 77 -11.47 12.19 12.26
CA ASP A 77 -12.40 13.19 11.69
C ASP A 77 -13.10 14.05 12.74
N ARG A 78 -13.24 13.52 13.97
CA ARG A 78 -13.93 14.18 15.09
C ARG A 78 -13.29 13.83 16.41
N LEU A 79 -13.19 14.84 17.28
CA LEU A 79 -12.66 14.71 18.62
C LEU A 79 -13.77 14.83 19.66
N PHE A 80 -13.57 14.20 20.82
CA PHE A 80 -14.42 14.42 21.99
C PHE A 80 -14.13 15.81 22.57
N ASP A 81 -15.18 16.50 23.06
CA ASP A 81 -15.13 17.87 23.59
C ASP A 81 -14.70 18.97 22.58
N SER A 82 -14.95 18.76 21.29
CA SER A 82 -14.77 19.71 20.17
C SER A 82 -15.80 20.86 20.14
N PRO A 83 -15.47 22.08 19.66
CA PRO A 83 -14.16 22.55 19.17
C PRO A 83 -13.27 23.15 20.29
N VAL A 84 -11.94 22.97 20.21
CA VAL A 84 -10.96 23.49 21.17
C VAL A 84 -9.75 24.10 20.48
N CYS A 85 -9.69 25.43 20.45
CA CYS A 85 -8.55 26.15 19.90
C CYS A 85 -7.25 25.86 20.66
N GLY A 86 -6.24 25.41 19.93
CA GLY A 86 -4.90 25.09 20.40
C GLY A 86 -4.66 23.59 20.61
N ASN A 87 -5.56 22.73 20.13
CA ASN A 87 -5.40 21.27 20.20
C ASN A 87 -4.72 20.68 18.94
N GLY A 88 -4.46 21.51 17.91
CA GLY A 88 -3.80 21.13 16.66
C GLY A 88 -4.73 20.56 15.58
N PHE A 89 -6.05 20.64 15.78
CA PHE A 89 -7.06 20.19 14.81
C PHE A 89 -7.91 21.38 14.39
N VAL A 90 -8.09 21.56 13.08
CA VAL A 90 -8.96 22.63 12.57
C VAL A 90 -10.40 22.16 12.69
N GLU A 91 -11.16 22.80 13.57
CA GLU A 91 -12.53 22.41 13.91
C GLU A 91 -13.55 23.48 13.48
N ALA A 92 -14.84 23.19 13.65
CA ALA A 92 -15.90 24.10 13.22
C ALA A 92 -15.81 25.46 13.94
N GLY A 93 -15.54 26.52 13.18
CA GLY A 93 -15.37 27.89 13.71
C GLY A 93 -13.92 28.39 13.70
N GLU A 94 -12.96 27.52 13.38
CA GLU A 94 -11.54 27.84 13.26
C GLU A 94 -11.13 27.91 11.78
N GLN A 95 -10.12 28.72 11.49
CA GLN A 95 -9.49 28.76 10.16
C GLN A 95 -8.11 28.10 10.15
N CYS A 96 -7.53 27.88 11.33
CA CYS A 96 -6.25 27.23 11.52
C CYS A 96 -6.08 26.85 12.99
N ASP A 97 -5.31 25.80 13.26
CA ASP A 97 -4.88 25.45 14.62
C ASP A 97 -3.45 24.90 14.53
N CYS A 98 -2.52 25.54 15.24
CA CYS A 98 -1.10 25.20 15.28
C CYS A 98 -0.66 24.67 16.66
N GLY A 99 -1.62 24.30 17.51
CA GLY A 99 -1.39 23.86 18.87
C GLY A 99 -1.33 25.01 19.87
N LEU A 100 -0.74 24.72 21.04
CA LEU A 100 -0.65 25.67 22.14
C LEU A 100 0.16 26.92 21.76
N LYS A 101 -0.25 28.08 22.30
CA LYS A 101 0.37 29.38 22.01
C LYS A 101 1.87 29.40 22.26
N GLU A 102 2.35 28.70 23.29
CA GLU A 102 3.75 28.64 23.66
C GLU A 102 4.60 27.75 22.74
N GLN A 103 3.96 26.93 21.91
CA GLN A 103 4.60 25.96 21.00
C GLN A 103 4.28 26.22 19.53
N CYS A 104 3.39 27.16 19.22
CA CYS A 104 3.02 27.49 17.86
C CYS A 104 4.04 28.45 17.21
N ASP A 105 4.86 27.90 16.32
CA ASP A 105 5.79 28.64 15.46
C ASP A 105 5.19 29.02 14.09
N ASN A 106 3.87 28.92 13.93
CA ASN A 106 3.18 29.13 12.66
C ASN A 106 2.96 30.63 12.37
N PRO A 107 3.60 31.21 11.33
CA PRO A 107 3.51 32.65 11.04
C PRO A 107 2.18 33.05 10.38
N CYS A 108 1.36 32.09 9.98
CA CYS A 108 0.11 32.30 9.25
C CYS A 108 -1.12 32.19 10.16
N CYS A 109 -0.98 31.54 11.32
CA CYS A 109 -2.05 31.29 12.28
C CYS A 109 -1.91 32.08 13.57
N ASN A 110 -2.99 32.70 14.03
CA ASN A 110 -3.07 33.25 15.38
C ASN A 110 -3.51 32.17 16.38
N ALA A 111 -2.56 31.60 17.11
CA ALA A 111 -2.79 30.53 18.09
C ALA A 111 -3.78 30.87 19.23
N THR A 112 -4.06 32.16 19.48
CA THR A 112 -5.01 32.55 20.54
C THR A 112 -6.46 32.57 20.03
N SER A 113 -6.66 32.81 18.73
CA SER A 113 -7.99 32.91 18.14
C SER A 113 -8.32 31.78 17.17
N CYS A 114 -7.34 30.97 16.78
CA CYS A 114 -7.44 29.95 15.74
C CYS A 114 -7.98 30.52 14.41
N MET A 115 -7.47 31.71 14.06
CA MET A 115 -7.84 32.46 12.86
C MET A 115 -6.58 32.80 12.06
N LEU A 116 -6.73 32.91 10.75
CA LEU A 116 -5.65 33.33 9.86
C LEU A 116 -5.29 34.81 10.11
N TYR A 117 -4.02 35.15 9.93
CA TYR A 117 -3.64 36.56 9.81
C TYR A 117 -4.16 37.17 8.51
N SER A 118 -4.28 38.50 8.46
CA SER A 118 -5.05 39.24 7.44
C SER A 118 -4.64 39.04 5.97
N ASN A 119 -3.45 38.49 5.70
CA ASN A 119 -2.96 38.20 4.34
C ASN A 119 -2.76 36.70 4.07
N ALA A 120 -3.07 35.85 5.04
CA ALA A 120 -2.98 34.41 4.89
C ALA A 120 -4.26 33.88 4.24
N SER A 121 -4.11 33.00 3.25
CA SER A 121 -5.22 32.20 2.71
C SER A 121 -5.14 30.74 3.13
N CYS A 122 -4.04 30.34 3.76
CA CYS A 122 -3.84 29.06 4.41
C CYS A 122 -2.89 29.22 5.59
N ALA A 123 -2.92 28.27 6.50
CA ALA A 123 -1.92 28.15 7.55
C ALA A 123 -1.65 26.71 7.95
N THR A 124 -2.40 25.75 7.44
CA THR A 124 -2.29 24.34 7.81
C THR A 124 -2.21 23.48 6.56
N GLY A 125 -1.96 22.18 6.73
CA GLY A 125 -1.88 21.24 5.62
C GLY A 125 -0.57 21.29 4.84
N GLU A 126 -0.24 20.18 4.19
CA GLU A 126 1.03 19.97 3.50
C GLU A 126 1.16 20.80 2.22
N CYS A 127 0.05 21.29 1.68
CA CYS A 127 0.00 22.17 0.52
C CYS A 127 -0.03 23.66 0.86
N CYS A 128 0.13 24.06 2.12
CA CYS A 128 0.36 25.47 2.46
C CYS A 128 1.87 25.79 2.45
N ASP A 129 2.26 26.86 1.77
CA ASP A 129 3.60 27.43 1.95
C ASP A 129 3.57 28.40 3.14
N LEU A 130 4.08 27.96 4.29
CA LEU A 130 4.11 28.75 5.53
C LEU A 130 4.97 30.02 5.44
N LYS A 131 5.77 30.20 4.37
CA LYS A 131 6.51 31.46 4.17
C LYS A 131 5.66 32.53 3.53
N THR A 132 4.74 32.14 2.65
CA THR A 132 3.85 33.04 1.92
C THR A 132 2.43 33.04 2.46
N CYS A 133 2.07 32.05 3.27
CA CYS A 133 0.72 31.79 3.78
C CYS A 133 -0.32 31.58 2.67
N HIS A 134 0.13 31.01 1.56
CA HIS A 134 -0.69 30.69 0.39
C HIS A 134 -0.49 29.24 -0.07
N PRO A 135 -1.47 28.64 -0.78
CA PRO A 135 -1.31 27.32 -1.36
C PRO A 135 -0.05 27.23 -2.23
N LYS A 136 0.68 26.13 -2.09
CA LYS A 136 1.79 25.76 -2.97
C LYS A 136 1.29 25.64 -4.41
N ASN A 137 2.18 25.85 -5.36
CA ASN A 137 1.86 25.72 -6.79
C ASN A 137 1.37 24.31 -7.13
N ALA A 138 0.48 24.24 -8.12
CA ALA A 138 0.07 22.97 -8.72
C ALA A 138 1.30 22.19 -9.19
N GLY A 139 1.37 20.89 -8.93
CA GLY A 139 2.58 20.10 -9.24
C GLY A 139 3.53 19.90 -8.07
N SER A 140 3.33 20.61 -6.96
CA SER A 140 4.14 20.41 -5.75
C SER A 140 3.73 19.08 -5.10
N MET A 141 4.64 18.12 -5.01
CA MET A 141 4.39 16.87 -4.28
C MET A 141 4.16 17.17 -2.80
N CYS A 142 3.00 16.78 -2.28
CA CYS A 142 2.66 16.93 -0.86
C CYS A 142 2.86 15.62 -0.11
N ARG A 143 2.48 14.50 -0.72
CA ARG A 143 2.70 13.16 -0.18
C ARG A 143 3.46 12.31 -1.19
N SER A 144 4.55 11.70 -0.73
CA SER A 144 5.25 10.67 -1.49
C SER A 144 4.55 9.34 -1.33
N SER A 145 4.61 8.47 -2.34
CA SER A 145 4.19 7.08 -2.19
C SER A 145 4.97 6.40 -1.07
N ASP A 146 4.29 5.84 -0.07
CA ASP A 146 4.89 5.13 1.05
C ASP A 146 5.54 3.82 0.57
N HIS A 147 4.83 3.06 -0.26
CA HIS A 147 5.23 1.73 -0.74
C HIS A 147 4.88 1.53 -2.23
N GLU A 148 5.27 0.39 -2.81
CA GLU A 148 5.07 0.13 -4.24
C GLU A 148 3.59 0.03 -4.68
N CYS A 149 2.66 -0.19 -3.75
CA CYS A 149 1.23 -0.23 -4.01
C CYS A 149 0.53 1.11 -3.79
N ASP A 150 1.27 2.11 -3.36
CA ASP A 150 0.79 3.45 -3.07
C ASP A 150 1.15 4.39 -4.24
N LEU A 151 0.40 5.49 -4.40
CA LEU A 151 0.66 6.50 -5.43
C LEU A 151 1.05 7.82 -4.76
N PRO A 152 1.83 8.70 -5.41
CA PRO A 152 2.13 10.02 -4.85
C PRO A 152 0.98 11.01 -5.12
N GLU A 153 0.80 11.99 -4.24
CA GLU A 153 -0.15 13.10 -4.46
C GLU A 153 0.55 14.44 -4.56
N TYR A 154 -0.05 15.27 -5.39
CA TYR A 154 0.44 16.59 -5.73
C TYR A 154 -0.60 17.64 -5.37
N CYS A 155 -0.14 18.78 -4.89
CA CYS A 155 -0.98 19.93 -4.63
C CYS A 155 -1.69 20.37 -5.91
N THR A 156 -2.95 20.75 -5.78
CA THR A 156 -3.78 21.26 -6.88
C THR A 156 -3.50 22.72 -7.24
N GLY A 157 -2.79 23.45 -6.38
CA GLY A 157 -2.55 24.89 -6.52
C GLY A 157 -3.60 25.78 -5.86
N HIS A 158 -4.70 25.22 -5.36
CA HIS A 158 -5.84 25.97 -4.83
C HIS A 158 -6.28 25.55 -3.42
N SER A 159 -5.81 24.41 -2.93
CA SER A 159 -6.08 23.88 -1.59
C SER A 159 -4.82 23.92 -0.73
N GLU A 160 -4.98 24.15 0.57
CA GLU A 160 -3.90 24.02 1.56
C GLU A 160 -3.66 22.56 1.99
N TYR A 161 -4.65 21.69 1.75
CA TYR A 161 -4.58 20.27 2.04
C TYR A 161 -4.10 19.48 0.82
N CYS A 162 -3.28 18.47 1.08
CA CYS A 162 -2.97 17.45 0.09
C CYS A 162 -4.27 16.74 -0.31
N PRO A 163 -4.46 16.38 -1.58
CA PRO A 163 -5.59 15.54 -2.00
C PRO A 163 -5.67 14.23 -1.20
N ASP A 164 -6.83 13.59 -1.22
CA ASP A 164 -7.05 12.31 -0.55
C ASP A 164 -6.06 11.26 -1.09
N ASP A 165 -5.58 10.42 -0.17
CA ASP A 165 -4.66 9.31 -0.46
C ASP A 165 -5.33 8.31 -1.41
N VAL A 166 -4.72 8.12 -2.58
CA VAL A 166 -5.11 7.10 -3.54
C VAL A 166 -3.97 6.13 -3.78
N PHE A 167 -4.31 4.86 -3.94
CA PHE A 167 -3.33 3.80 -4.11
C PHE A 167 -3.65 2.97 -5.35
N LYS A 168 -2.73 2.10 -5.75
CA LYS A 168 -2.95 1.20 -6.90
C LYS A 168 -4.13 0.29 -6.65
N MET A 169 -4.89 0.00 -7.70
CA MET A 169 -6.06 -0.87 -7.59
C MET A 169 -5.72 -2.24 -6.99
N ASP A 170 -6.68 -2.83 -6.27
CA ASP A 170 -6.54 -4.16 -5.71
C ASP A 170 -6.25 -5.21 -6.80
N GLY A 171 -5.33 -6.12 -6.48
CA GLY A 171 -4.88 -7.18 -7.37
C GLY A 171 -3.70 -6.80 -8.27
N GLU A 172 -3.20 -5.56 -8.22
CA GLU A 172 -1.95 -5.21 -8.90
C GLU A 172 -0.77 -6.00 -8.32
N THR A 173 0.12 -6.52 -9.17
CA THR A 173 1.22 -7.37 -8.67
C THR A 173 2.28 -6.56 -7.94
N CYS A 174 2.82 -7.11 -6.85
CA CYS A 174 3.82 -6.45 -6.01
C CYS A 174 4.82 -7.48 -5.43
N ASP A 175 5.93 -7.03 -4.82
CA ASP A 175 7.12 -7.80 -4.41
C ASP A 175 7.56 -8.80 -5.48
N ARG A 176 7.80 -8.32 -6.70
CA ARG A 176 8.23 -9.14 -7.85
C ARG A 176 7.26 -10.31 -8.14
N GLY A 177 5.97 -10.11 -7.90
CA GLY A 177 4.91 -11.10 -8.14
C GLY A 177 4.71 -12.12 -7.02
N MET A 178 5.28 -11.86 -5.84
CA MET A 178 5.10 -12.70 -4.64
C MET A 178 3.87 -12.29 -3.82
N ALA A 179 3.30 -11.11 -4.08
CA ALA A 179 2.07 -10.62 -3.49
C ALA A 179 1.30 -9.74 -4.48
N PHE A 180 0.16 -9.23 -4.03
CA PHE A 180 -0.71 -8.33 -4.75
C PHE A 180 -1.08 -7.14 -3.85
N CYS A 181 -1.26 -5.98 -4.46
CA CYS A 181 -1.78 -4.80 -3.81
C CYS A 181 -3.19 -5.09 -3.30
N TYR A 182 -3.44 -4.75 -2.05
CA TYR A 182 -4.76 -4.80 -1.46
C TYR A 182 -4.87 -3.64 -0.47
N GLN A 183 -5.82 -2.72 -0.72
CA GLN A 183 -6.00 -1.50 0.07
C GLN A 183 -4.68 -0.72 0.26
N GLY A 184 -3.91 -0.58 -0.83
CA GLY A 184 -2.63 0.14 -0.86
C GLY A 184 -1.44 -0.59 -0.22
N SER A 185 -1.67 -1.76 0.37
CA SER A 185 -0.61 -2.56 1.01
C SER A 185 -0.08 -3.66 0.08
N CYS A 186 1.24 -3.88 0.09
CA CYS A 186 1.88 -5.07 -0.47
C CYS A 186 2.50 -5.91 0.64
N ARG A 187 1.98 -7.10 0.93
CA ARG A 187 2.55 -7.96 1.98
C ARG A 187 2.54 -9.43 1.61
N THR A 188 3.69 -10.08 1.71
CA THR A 188 3.83 -11.54 1.63
C THR A 188 3.67 -12.19 3.00
N HIS A 189 3.51 -13.51 3.04
CA HIS A 189 3.61 -14.29 4.29
C HIS A 189 4.93 -14.06 5.03
N SER A 190 6.03 -13.84 4.31
CA SER A 190 7.33 -13.60 4.95
C SER A 190 7.43 -12.20 5.54
N ASP A 191 6.82 -11.18 4.91
CA ASP A 191 6.71 -9.84 5.50
C ASP A 191 5.91 -9.88 6.80
N GLN A 192 4.82 -10.64 6.83
CA GLN A 192 4.04 -10.82 8.05
C GLN A 192 4.84 -11.56 9.13
N CYS A 193 5.61 -12.58 8.77
CA CYS A 193 6.50 -13.25 9.72
C CYS A 193 7.60 -12.33 10.25
N ARG A 194 8.13 -11.41 9.43
CA ARG A 194 9.11 -10.41 9.89
C ARG A 194 8.50 -9.41 10.87
N LEU A 195 7.30 -8.94 10.60
CA LEU A 195 6.57 -8.06 11.52
C LEU A 195 6.32 -8.74 12.88
N LEU A 196 6.02 -10.05 12.89
CA LEU A 196 5.77 -10.77 14.15
C LEU A 196 7.05 -11.14 14.92
N TRP A 197 8.10 -11.56 14.21
CA TRP A 197 9.26 -12.26 14.80
C TRP A 197 10.60 -11.58 14.53
N GLY A 198 10.59 -10.36 13.99
CA GLY A 198 11.78 -9.62 13.61
C GLY A 198 12.44 -10.11 12.31
N PRO A 199 13.65 -9.61 11.98
CA PRO A 199 14.26 -9.74 10.65
C PRO A 199 14.49 -11.17 10.14
N SER A 200 14.64 -12.18 11.02
CA SER A 200 14.82 -13.57 10.58
C SER A 200 13.51 -14.29 10.25
N GLY A 201 12.37 -13.68 10.57
CA GLY A 201 11.05 -14.22 10.30
C GLY A 201 10.83 -14.52 8.82
N LYS A 202 10.45 -15.76 8.51
CA LYS A 202 10.10 -16.21 7.16
C LYS A 202 8.89 -17.11 7.19
N SER A 203 8.11 -17.10 6.10
CA SER A 203 7.04 -18.08 5.92
C SER A 203 7.60 -19.51 5.99
N SER A 204 6.91 -20.37 6.73
CA SER A 204 7.26 -21.78 6.84
C SER A 204 6.73 -22.56 5.64
N ASP A 205 7.05 -23.85 5.62
CA ASP A 205 6.77 -24.73 4.50
C ASP A 205 5.27 -25.10 4.44
N LYS A 206 4.77 -25.44 3.25
CA LYS A 206 3.34 -25.71 3.00
C LYS A 206 2.75 -26.77 3.96
N GLN A 207 3.55 -27.75 4.37
CA GLN A 207 3.16 -28.78 5.32
C GLN A 207 2.72 -28.21 6.68
N CYS A 208 3.28 -27.08 7.11
CA CYS A 208 2.81 -26.39 8.31
C CYS A 208 1.39 -25.83 8.11
N TYR A 209 1.14 -25.20 6.95
CA TYR A 209 -0.17 -24.64 6.62
C TYR A 209 -1.26 -25.71 6.47
N GLU A 210 -0.94 -26.97 6.16
CA GLU A 210 -1.92 -28.07 6.16
C GLU A 210 -2.61 -28.26 7.52
N MET A 211 -1.96 -27.86 8.62
CA MET A 211 -2.55 -27.85 9.95
C MET A 211 -3.75 -26.91 10.06
N ASN A 212 -3.89 -25.93 9.17
CA ASN A 212 -5.01 -25.00 9.15
C ASN A 212 -6.36 -25.68 8.85
N THR A 213 -6.33 -26.87 8.23
CA THR A 213 -7.52 -27.72 8.06
C THR A 213 -8.05 -28.31 9.38
N LYS A 214 -7.23 -28.33 10.44
CA LYS A 214 -7.60 -28.93 11.73
C LYS A 214 -8.54 -28.03 12.54
N GLY A 215 -8.46 -26.70 12.38
CA GLY A 215 -9.24 -25.75 13.18
C GLY A 215 -8.92 -25.92 14.66
N SER A 216 -7.68 -25.63 15.02
CA SER A 216 -7.15 -25.74 16.38
C SER A 216 -6.20 -24.58 16.67
N ARG A 217 -5.69 -24.51 17.90
CA ARG A 217 -4.66 -23.53 18.29
C ARG A 217 -3.36 -23.60 17.47
N HIS A 218 -3.09 -24.72 16.80
CA HIS A 218 -1.90 -24.92 15.97
C HIS A 218 -2.18 -24.71 14.47
N GLY A 219 -3.40 -24.33 14.10
CA GLY A 219 -3.76 -24.07 12.71
C GLY A 219 -5.28 -23.94 12.52
N ASN A 220 -5.71 -22.83 11.94
CA ASN A 220 -7.11 -22.46 11.73
C ASN A 220 -7.24 -21.35 10.66
N CYS A 221 -8.45 -20.95 10.33
CA CYS A 221 -8.79 -19.79 9.47
C CYS A 221 -9.44 -18.66 10.28
N GLY A 222 -9.05 -18.52 11.55
CA GLY A 222 -9.60 -17.54 12.47
C GLY A 222 -9.96 -18.15 13.83
N TYR A 223 -9.94 -17.28 14.83
CA TYR A 223 -10.27 -17.60 16.21
C TYR A 223 -11.44 -16.73 16.68
N ASN A 224 -12.57 -17.37 17.00
CA ASN A 224 -13.72 -16.68 17.55
C ASN A 224 -13.56 -16.55 19.08
N ARG A 225 -13.26 -15.33 19.52
CA ARG A 225 -13.00 -15.01 20.93
C ARG A 225 -14.23 -15.15 21.84
N PHE A 226 -15.44 -14.95 21.32
CA PHE A 226 -16.67 -15.01 22.12
C PHE A 226 -16.98 -16.40 22.65
N ASN A 227 -16.76 -17.42 21.83
CA ASN A 227 -17.02 -18.82 22.19
C ASN A 227 -15.75 -19.68 22.25
N GLN A 228 -14.57 -19.04 22.15
CA GLN A 228 -13.25 -19.67 22.21
C GLN A 228 -13.09 -20.83 21.21
N SER A 229 -13.60 -20.64 19.98
CA SER A 229 -13.59 -21.68 18.94
C SER A 229 -12.71 -21.32 17.75
N PHE A 230 -12.16 -22.35 17.10
CA PHE A 230 -11.28 -22.21 15.94
C PHE A 230 -12.02 -22.55 14.65
N ILE A 231 -11.88 -21.70 13.65
CA ILE A 231 -12.48 -21.90 12.33
C ILE A 231 -11.57 -22.84 11.52
N LYS A 232 -12.13 -23.92 10.96
CA LYS A 232 -11.38 -24.82 10.07
C LYS A 232 -11.24 -24.19 8.68
N CYS A 233 -10.05 -24.26 8.08
CA CYS A 233 -9.88 -23.86 6.69
C CYS A 233 -10.44 -24.92 5.72
N GLY A 234 -10.97 -24.45 4.60
CA GLY A 234 -11.06 -25.25 3.36
C GLY A 234 -9.67 -25.56 2.82
N ASN A 235 -9.54 -26.62 2.01
CA ASN A 235 -8.23 -27.07 1.49
C ASN A 235 -7.56 -26.01 0.60
N GLU A 236 -8.36 -25.25 -0.13
CA GLU A 236 -7.94 -24.14 -0.99
C GLU A 236 -7.51 -22.90 -0.19
N ASN A 237 -7.93 -22.77 1.08
CA ASN A 237 -7.69 -21.59 1.91
C ASN A 237 -6.55 -21.78 2.92
N ILE A 238 -5.86 -22.92 2.91
CA ILE A 238 -4.85 -23.24 3.95
C ILE A 238 -3.73 -22.20 4.02
N GLN A 239 -3.35 -21.61 2.89
CA GLN A 239 -2.34 -20.55 2.83
C GLN A 239 -2.85 -19.18 3.31
N CYS A 240 -4.17 -19.01 3.44
CA CYS A 240 -4.79 -17.76 3.88
C CYS A 240 -5.27 -17.79 5.33
N GLY A 241 -5.11 -18.92 6.02
CA GLY A 241 -5.44 -19.06 7.44
C GLY A 241 -4.37 -18.50 8.36
N MET A 242 -4.20 -19.17 9.51
CA MET A 242 -3.14 -18.91 10.47
C MET A 242 -1.77 -19.00 9.81
N LEU A 243 -0.96 -17.97 10.05
CA LEU A 243 0.39 -17.85 9.53
C LEU A 243 1.32 -18.80 10.26
N HIS A 244 2.16 -19.51 9.50
CA HIS A 244 3.20 -20.38 10.04
C HIS A 244 4.56 -19.82 9.68
N CYS A 245 5.39 -19.57 10.68
CA CYS A 245 6.70 -18.94 10.53
C CYS A 245 7.84 -19.85 10.98
N LYS A 246 9.02 -19.56 10.43
CA LYS A 246 10.33 -20.02 10.92
C LYS A 246 11.21 -18.79 11.20
N HIS A 247 11.95 -18.83 12.30
CA HIS A 247 12.78 -17.73 12.79
C HIS A 247 13.84 -18.27 13.77
N LEU A 248 14.79 -17.43 14.20
CA LEU A 248 15.91 -17.74 15.09
C LEU A 248 15.57 -17.63 16.58
N ASN A 249 14.31 -17.89 16.93
CA ASN A 249 13.80 -17.91 18.31
C ASN A 249 13.78 -16.52 18.99
N GLU A 250 13.66 -15.46 18.19
CA GLU A 250 13.29 -14.11 18.64
C GLU A 250 11.97 -14.09 19.41
N ARG A 251 11.80 -13.07 20.25
CA ARG A 251 10.55 -12.77 20.93
C ARG A 251 9.54 -12.19 19.93
N LEU A 252 8.24 -12.41 20.19
CA LEU A 252 7.17 -11.75 19.45
C LEU A 252 7.25 -10.23 19.66
N GLU A 253 7.15 -9.46 18.57
CA GLU A 253 7.20 -7.98 18.61
C GLU A 253 5.94 -7.36 19.25
N PHE A 254 4.78 -8.03 19.11
CA PHE A 254 3.52 -7.56 19.69
C PHE A 254 3.35 -7.96 21.17
N GLY A 255 3.76 -7.06 22.07
CA GLY A 255 3.27 -6.99 23.45
C GLY A 255 3.58 -8.19 24.36
N MET A 256 3.16 -8.09 25.63
CA MET A 256 3.40 -9.09 26.68
C MET A 256 2.78 -10.47 26.35
N GLU A 257 3.34 -11.55 26.89
CA GLU A 257 2.80 -12.92 26.75
C GLU A 257 1.32 -13.08 27.16
N SER A 258 0.72 -12.07 27.83
CA SER A 258 -0.68 -12.05 28.25
C SER A 258 -1.68 -11.75 27.12
N VAL A 259 -1.25 -11.12 26.02
CA VAL A 259 -2.15 -10.75 24.88
C VAL A 259 -1.95 -11.60 23.64
N ALA A 260 -0.99 -12.53 23.67
CA ALA A 260 -0.67 -13.40 22.55
C ALA A 260 -0.63 -14.88 22.98
N ILE A 261 -1.23 -15.75 22.17
CA ILE A 261 -1.14 -17.21 22.35
C ILE A 261 -0.13 -17.74 21.34
N LEU A 262 1.03 -18.15 21.82
CA LEU A 262 2.07 -18.77 20.99
C LEU A 262 1.86 -20.28 20.91
N SER A 263 2.08 -20.84 19.72
CA SER A 263 2.11 -22.29 19.52
C SER A 263 3.27 -22.67 18.61
N HIS A 264 3.85 -23.85 18.86
CA HIS A 264 4.93 -24.39 18.04
C HIS A 264 4.75 -25.88 17.84
N SER A 265 5.13 -26.37 16.66
CA SER A 265 5.18 -27.79 16.34
C SER A 265 6.30 -28.08 15.36
N PHE A 266 6.68 -29.34 15.24
CA PHE A 266 7.74 -29.78 14.35
C PHE A 266 7.20 -30.89 13.43
N ILE A 267 7.34 -30.72 12.13
CA ILE A 267 6.94 -31.71 11.12
C ILE A 267 8.20 -32.39 10.59
N ASN A 268 8.19 -33.72 10.53
CA ASN A 268 9.24 -34.48 9.86
C ASN A 268 8.84 -34.70 8.40
N ALA A 269 9.59 -34.10 7.48
CA ALA A 269 9.41 -34.28 6.05
C ALA A 269 10.73 -34.76 5.44
N GLY A 270 10.78 -36.06 5.08
CA GLY A 270 11.94 -36.64 4.39
C GLY A 270 13.25 -36.60 5.19
N GLY A 271 13.19 -36.62 6.53
CA GLY A 271 14.37 -36.54 7.39
C GLY A 271 14.78 -35.12 7.80
N SER A 272 14.14 -34.09 7.24
CA SER A 272 14.27 -32.70 7.68
C SER A 272 13.18 -32.33 8.67
N ILE A 273 13.54 -31.62 9.73
CA ILE A 273 12.61 -31.08 10.72
C ILE A 273 12.20 -29.68 10.29
N ILE A 274 10.90 -29.49 10.06
CA ILE A 274 10.30 -28.21 9.70
C ILE A 274 9.67 -27.59 10.95
N PRO A 275 10.16 -26.45 11.46
CA PRO A 275 9.52 -25.73 12.54
C PRO A 275 8.28 -24.97 12.03
N CYS A 276 7.14 -25.20 12.67
CA CYS A 276 5.90 -24.47 12.45
C CYS A 276 5.61 -23.67 13.71
N ARG A 277 5.82 -22.35 13.68
CA ARG A 277 5.54 -21.45 14.80
C ARG A 277 4.44 -20.49 14.43
N THR A 278 3.50 -20.28 15.35
CA THR A 278 2.31 -19.45 15.13
C THR A 278 2.05 -18.57 16.35
N ALA A 279 1.37 -17.46 16.11
CA ALA A 279 0.86 -16.56 17.13
C ALA A 279 -0.62 -16.29 16.88
N ILE A 280 -1.39 -16.09 17.94
CA ILE A 280 -2.72 -15.47 17.90
C ILE A 280 -2.60 -14.21 18.74
N VAL A 281 -2.74 -13.04 18.13
CA VAL A 281 -2.52 -11.75 18.80
C VAL A 281 -3.86 -11.05 18.98
N ASP A 282 -4.15 -10.60 20.20
CA ASP A 282 -5.33 -9.79 20.49
C ASP A 282 -5.05 -8.30 20.37
N LEU A 283 -5.45 -7.72 19.25
CA LEU A 283 -5.43 -6.27 19.03
C LEU A 283 -6.81 -5.62 19.24
N GLY A 284 -7.79 -6.37 19.76
CA GLY A 284 -9.17 -5.94 19.89
C GLY A 284 -10.10 -6.45 18.79
N LEU A 285 -11.41 -6.29 18.99
CA LEU A 285 -12.45 -6.93 18.17
C LEU A 285 -12.56 -6.40 16.74
N ASN A 286 -12.05 -5.20 16.47
CA ASN A 286 -12.15 -4.54 15.17
C ASN A 286 -10.86 -4.64 14.34
N GLN A 287 -9.85 -5.35 14.85
CA GLN A 287 -8.56 -5.50 14.19
C GLN A 287 -8.37 -6.93 13.72
N VAL A 288 -7.75 -7.09 12.54
CA VAL A 288 -7.38 -8.40 12.03
C VAL A 288 -6.19 -8.91 12.84
N ASP A 289 -6.27 -10.15 13.30
CA ASP A 289 -5.18 -10.79 14.02
C ASP A 289 -3.93 -10.85 13.11
N PRO A 290 -2.82 -10.16 13.47
CA PRO A 290 -1.59 -10.18 12.67
C PRO A 290 -0.92 -11.57 12.64
N GLY A 291 -1.40 -12.53 13.43
CA GLY A 291 -1.05 -13.95 13.35
C GLY A 291 -1.70 -14.71 12.19
N LEU A 292 -2.57 -14.08 11.41
CA LEU A 292 -3.14 -14.63 10.18
C LEU A 292 -2.30 -14.21 8.96
N ALA A 293 -2.44 -14.94 7.85
CA ALA A 293 -1.88 -14.50 6.57
C ALA A 293 -2.50 -13.14 6.16
N PRO A 294 -1.68 -12.18 5.68
CA PRO A 294 -2.20 -10.88 5.30
C PRO A 294 -2.97 -10.96 4.00
N ASP A 295 -3.96 -10.07 3.85
CA ASP A 295 -4.64 -9.90 2.57
C ASP A 295 -3.66 -9.38 1.51
N GLY A 296 -3.87 -9.76 0.24
CA GLY A 296 -2.93 -9.54 -0.86
C GLY A 296 -1.81 -10.59 -0.97
N ALA A 297 -1.55 -11.40 0.06
CA ALA A 297 -0.54 -12.44 -0.02
C ALA A 297 -0.89 -13.52 -1.06
N LYS A 298 0.08 -13.94 -1.87
CA LYS A 298 -0.11 -14.99 -2.87
C LYS A 298 -0.41 -16.34 -2.21
N CYS A 299 -1.52 -16.97 -2.57
CA CYS A 299 -1.96 -18.23 -1.96
C CYS A 299 -1.96 -19.43 -2.91
N GLY A 300 -1.85 -19.19 -4.22
CA GLY A 300 -1.76 -20.24 -5.22
C GLY A 300 -1.79 -19.70 -6.65
N ASP A 301 -1.53 -20.61 -7.58
CA ASP A 301 -1.74 -20.42 -9.01
C ASP A 301 -2.92 -21.33 -9.41
N GLY A 302 -4.09 -20.74 -9.65
CA GLY A 302 -5.30 -21.43 -10.08
C GLY A 302 -5.24 -21.82 -11.57
N LYS A 303 -6.11 -22.74 -11.97
CA LYS A 303 -6.35 -23.10 -13.38
C LYS A 303 -7.83 -22.93 -13.70
N GLU A 304 -8.16 -22.11 -14.71
CA GLU A 304 -9.53 -21.93 -15.20
C GLU A 304 -9.67 -22.31 -16.67
N LYS A 305 -10.85 -22.77 -17.08
CA LYS A 305 -11.19 -22.95 -18.49
C LYS A 305 -11.37 -21.58 -19.16
N PRO A 306 -10.92 -21.39 -20.42
CA PRO A 306 -11.23 -20.19 -21.18
C PRO A 306 -12.74 -19.95 -21.22
N PRO A 307 -13.22 -18.68 -21.13
CA PRO A 307 -14.61 -18.38 -21.44
C PRO A 307 -14.92 -18.82 -22.89
N PRO A 308 -16.14 -19.31 -23.18
CA PRO A 308 -16.53 -19.66 -24.55
C PRO A 308 -16.50 -18.40 -25.42
N VAL A 309 -15.64 -18.39 -26.43
CA VAL A 309 -15.55 -17.30 -27.41
C VAL A 309 -16.79 -17.34 -28.30
N HIS A 310 -17.63 -16.31 -28.24
CA HIS A 310 -18.72 -16.14 -29.20
C HIS A 310 -18.15 -15.58 -30.53
N PRO A 311 -18.49 -16.15 -31.71
CA PRO A 311 -17.83 -15.82 -32.99
C PRO A 311 -18.05 -14.41 -33.57
N THR A 312 -18.51 -13.42 -32.82
CA THR A 312 -19.01 -12.14 -33.39
C THR A 312 -18.08 -10.94 -33.27
N GLU A 313 -16.88 -11.06 -32.69
CA GLU A 313 -15.96 -9.92 -32.51
C GLU A 313 -14.66 -9.98 -33.33
N ILE A 314 -14.64 -10.77 -34.42
CA ILE A 314 -13.55 -10.71 -35.41
C ILE A 314 -14.10 -10.19 -36.74
N GLN A 315 -14.52 -8.92 -36.76
CA GLN A 315 -14.64 -8.15 -37.99
C GLN A 315 -14.18 -6.73 -37.72
N THR A 316 -12.95 -6.40 -38.11
CA THR A 316 -12.64 -5.41 -39.16
C THR A 316 -11.20 -4.92 -39.02
N SER A 317 -10.30 -5.39 -39.89
CA SER A 317 -9.30 -4.56 -40.63
C SER A 317 -8.26 -5.42 -41.34
N ILE A 318 -8.66 -6.26 -42.31
CA ILE A 318 -7.72 -6.77 -43.32
C ILE A 318 -8.36 -6.62 -44.69
N SER A 319 -7.78 -5.75 -45.51
CA SER A 319 -8.12 -5.55 -46.92
C SER A 319 -7.77 -6.79 -47.77
N PRO A 320 -8.56 -7.12 -48.80
CA PRO A 320 -8.48 -8.40 -49.49
C PRO A 320 -7.46 -8.35 -50.64
N SER A 321 -6.23 -8.80 -50.38
CA SER A 321 -5.30 -9.17 -51.44
C SER A 321 -4.44 -10.34 -50.98
N SER A 322 -4.65 -11.50 -51.64
CA SER A 322 -3.90 -12.77 -51.54
C SER A 322 -4.65 -13.90 -50.80
N ALA A 323 -5.75 -14.36 -51.40
CA ALA A 323 -6.25 -15.70 -51.13
C ALA A 323 -5.35 -16.73 -51.83
N VAL A 324 -4.68 -17.59 -51.07
CA VAL A 324 -4.14 -18.86 -51.55
C VAL A 324 -4.80 -19.95 -50.72
N GLU A 325 -5.53 -20.84 -51.42
CA GLU A 325 -6.18 -22.02 -50.86
C GLU A 325 -5.16 -22.96 -50.22
N LEU A 326 -5.35 -23.32 -48.94
CA LEU A 326 -4.70 -24.48 -48.34
C LEU A 326 -5.70 -25.29 -47.51
N ASN A 327 -5.78 -26.57 -47.88
CA ASN A 327 -6.67 -27.60 -47.35
C ASN A 327 -6.36 -27.99 -45.90
N THR A 328 -7.42 -28.40 -45.23
CA THR A 328 -7.54 -29.14 -43.96
C THR A 328 -6.28 -29.82 -43.39
N THR A 329 -5.87 -29.38 -42.19
CA THR A 329 -5.36 -30.14 -40.99
C THR A 329 -4.23 -29.48 -40.16
N SER A 330 -3.85 -28.22 -40.42
CA SER A 330 -2.71 -27.59 -39.70
C SER A 330 -2.94 -26.14 -39.23
N ALA A 331 -4.07 -25.86 -38.57
CA ALA A 331 -4.47 -24.50 -38.19
C ALA A 331 -3.98 -23.98 -36.82
N LEU A 332 -3.08 -24.67 -36.10
CA LEU A 332 -2.64 -24.21 -34.75
C LEU A 332 -1.13 -24.08 -34.55
N ALA A 333 -0.31 -24.32 -35.59
CA ALA A 333 1.15 -24.26 -35.47
C ALA A 333 1.80 -23.01 -36.12
N ASN A 334 1.03 -22.16 -36.81
CA ASN A 334 1.58 -21.05 -37.60
C ASN A 334 1.42 -19.66 -36.97
N TYR A 335 1.10 -19.56 -35.69
CA TYR A 335 1.08 -18.25 -35.01
C TYR A 335 2.49 -17.70 -34.70
N ALA A 336 3.57 -18.40 -35.08
CA ALA A 336 4.91 -18.15 -34.55
C ALA A 336 6.02 -17.77 -35.56
N THR A 337 5.81 -17.72 -36.88
CA THR A 337 6.99 -17.65 -37.79
C THR A 337 6.96 -16.73 -39.01
N GLU A 338 5.97 -15.85 -39.22
CA GLU A 338 6.05 -14.84 -40.29
C GLU A 338 5.73 -13.40 -39.82
N ALA A 339 6.54 -12.91 -38.88
CA ALA A 339 6.76 -11.47 -38.72
C ALA A 339 8.24 -11.18 -39.06
N GLY A 340 8.48 -10.87 -40.33
CA GLY A 340 9.79 -10.44 -40.80
C GLY A 340 10.23 -9.13 -40.16
N GLN A 341 11.34 -9.18 -39.43
CA GLN A 341 12.34 -8.12 -39.20
C GLN A 341 11.82 -6.67 -39.22
N ARG A 342 11.30 -6.21 -38.08
CA ARG A 342 11.47 -4.85 -37.56
C ARG A 342 11.22 -4.85 -36.04
N SER A 343 12.23 -4.42 -35.29
CA SER A 343 12.29 -4.16 -33.83
C SER A 343 11.88 -5.28 -32.87
N LEU A 344 12.89 -5.91 -32.25
CA LEU A 344 12.76 -6.64 -30.98
C LEU A 344 12.33 -5.69 -29.86
N GLN A 345 11.10 -5.84 -29.34
CA GLN A 345 10.68 -5.22 -28.07
C GLN A 345 9.67 -6.13 -27.35
N GLN A 346 10.11 -6.59 -26.16
CA GLN A 346 9.39 -7.12 -24.97
C GLN A 346 8.08 -7.90 -25.09
N PHE A 347 8.14 -9.16 -24.66
CA PHE A 347 7.00 -9.94 -24.17
C PHE A 347 7.29 -10.36 -22.72
N HIS A 348 6.57 -9.80 -21.75
CA HIS A 348 6.50 -10.35 -20.38
C HIS A 348 5.20 -11.14 -20.25
N HIS A 349 5.30 -12.46 -20.43
CA HIS A 349 4.22 -13.41 -20.22
C HIS A 349 4.61 -14.33 -19.05
N ALA A 350 3.64 -14.79 -18.26
CA ALA A 350 3.86 -15.95 -17.39
C ALA A 350 4.25 -17.16 -18.28
N VAL A 351 5.51 -17.59 -18.20
CA VAL A 351 6.02 -18.71 -19.00
C VAL A 351 5.59 -20.00 -18.34
N CYS A 352 4.96 -20.87 -19.12
CA CYS A 352 4.59 -22.21 -18.68
C CYS A 352 5.80 -23.11 -18.80
N VAL A 353 6.47 -23.37 -17.67
CA VAL A 353 7.50 -24.42 -17.61
C VAL A 353 6.78 -25.70 -17.19
N SER A 354 6.35 -26.49 -18.19
CA SER A 354 5.45 -27.66 -18.02
C SER A 354 4.01 -27.32 -17.57
N ASP A 355 3.36 -28.17 -16.78
CA ASP A 355 2.02 -27.98 -16.19
C ASP A 355 2.00 -26.95 -15.05
N VAL A 356 3.14 -26.27 -14.84
CA VAL A 356 3.44 -25.39 -13.72
C VAL A 356 3.66 -23.98 -14.27
N CYS A 357 2.96 -23.03 -13.67
CA CYS A 357 2.97 -21.64 -14.10
C CYS A 357 4.05 -20.94 -13.26
N GLN A 358 5.12 -20.43 -13.88
CA GLN A 358 6.27 -19.83 -13.19
C GLN A 358 6.42 -18.33 -13.53
N PRO A 359 6.79 -17.48 -12.56
CA PRO A 359 7.21 -16.11 -12.82
C PRO A 359 8.67 -16.11 -13.28
N GLU A 360 8.97 -15.72 -14.51
CA GLU A 360 10.34 -15.36 -14.90
C GLU A 360 10.53 -13.85 -14.82
N VAL A 361 11.57 -13.45 -14.07
CA VAL A 361 12.06 -12.08 -13.95
C VAL A 361 13.20 -11.91 -14.94
N HIS A 362 13.04 -11.12 -16.00
CA HIS A 362 14.16 -10.40 -16.62
C HIS A 362 13.68 -9.13 -17.33
N GLY A 363 13.89 -8.02 -16.66
CA GLY A 363 13.12 -6.80 -16.79
C GLY A 363 13.16 -6.13 -18.15
N VAL A 364 12.00 -5.58 -18.52
CA VAL A 364 11.77 -4.32 -19.23
C VAL A 364 10.25 -4.02 -19.20
N ASN A 365 9.86 -2.74 -19.20
CA ASN A 365 8.47 -2.25 -19.10
C ASN A 365 7.46 -2.98 -20.01
N ALA A 366 6.39 -3.51 -19.42
CA ALA A 366 5.25 -4.08 -20.13
C ALA A 366 3.94 -3.62 -19.47
N ASP A 367 3.69 -2.32 -19.51
CA ASP A 367 2.33 -1.82 -19.43
C ASP A 367 1.70 -2.06 -20.81
N ILE A 368 0.68 -2.93 -20.87
CA ILE A 368 -0.42 -3.05 -21.85
C ILE A 368 -0.90 -4.52 -21.91
N LEU A 369 -1.95 -4.79 -21.13
CA LEU A 369 -3.01 -5.80 -21.30
C LEU A 369 -2.63 -7.21 -21.83
N VAL A 370 -2.03 -8.03 -20.95
CA VAL A 370 -2.45 -9.43 -20.77
C VAL A 370 -2.59 -9.68 -19.27
N GLN A 371 -3.60 -9.08 -18.65
CA GLN A 371 -3.85 -9.23 -17.21
C GLN A 371 -4.27 -10.68 -16.89
N ASP A 372 -3.42 -11.32 -16.07
CA ASP A 372 -3.69 -12.49 -15.22
C ASP A 372 -3.73 -13.88 -15.86
N ARG A 373 -3.41 -14.05 -17.15
CA ARG A 373 -3.63 -15.34 -17.85
C ARG A 373 -2.46 -15.79 -18.72
N GLY A 374 -1.72 -16.80 -18.26
CA GLY A 374 -0.89 -17.67 -19.13
C GLY A 374 -1.66 -18.94 -19.49
N VAL A 375 -1.28 -19.73 -20.51
CA VAL A 375 -1.98 -20.99 -20.86
C VAL A 375 -1.17 -22.21 -20.43
N CYS A 376 -1.57 -22.93 -19.38
CA CYS A 376 -0.87 -24.09 -18.82
C CYS A 376 -1.46 -25.46 -19.34
N ASN A 377 -0.68 -26.22 -20.13
CA ASN A 377 -0.81 -27.61 -20.69
C ASN A 377 -1.82 -27.94 -21.85
N SER A 378 -1.46 -28.96 -22.65
CA SER A 378 -1.97 -29.71 -23.83
C SER A 378 -3.49 -29.86 -24.07
N SER A 379 -4.34 -29.24 -23.27
CA SER A 379 -5.80 -29.12 -23.47
C SER A 379 -6.38 -27.73 -23.15
N ILE A 380 -5.54 -26.68 -23.12
CA ILE A 380 -5.90 -25.24 -23.10
C ILE A 380 -6.61 -24.80 -21.80
N MET A 381 -5.87 -24.67 -20.70
CA MET A 381 -6.32 -23.99 -19.46
C MET A 381 -5.53 -22.71 -19.18
N LEU A 382 -6.13 -21.73 -18.52
CA LEU A 382 -5.51 -20.45 -18.16
C LEU A 382 -4.98 -20.49 -16.71
N CYS A 383 -3.75 -20.03 -16.48
CA CYS A 383 -3.25 -19.66 -15.14
C CYS A 383 -4.12 -18.54 -14.61
N VAL A 384 -4.47 -18.60 -13.33
CA VAL A 384 -5.16 -17.50 -12.66
C VAL A 384 -4.46 -17.26 -11.34
N PHE A 385 -3.91 -16.08 -11.16
CA PHE A 385 -3.30 -15.73 -9.89
C PHE A 385 -4.34 -15.65 -8.77
N GLN A 386 -3.98 -16.12 -7.58
CA GLN A 386 -4.83 -16.10 -6.41
C GLN A 386 -4.13 -15.41 -5.24
N MET A 387 -4.90 -14.61 -4.51
CA MET A 387 -4.46 -13.89 -3.34
C MET A 387 -5.38 -14.12 -2.15
N CYS A 388 -4.84 -13.95 -0.95
CA CYS A 388 -5.63 -13.98 0.28
C CYS A 388 -6.49 -12.73 0.39
N VAL A 389 -7.78 -12.92 0.66
CA VAL A 389 -8.72 -11.87 1.05
C VAL A 389 -9.66 -12.44 2.09
N ASN A 390 -9.71 -11.83 3.27
CA ASN A 390 -10.54 -12.29 4.40
C ASN A 390 -10.38 -13.80 4.68
N GLN A 391 -9.12 -14.24 4.77
CA GLN A 391 -8.72 -15.63 5.02
C GLN A 391 -9.20 -16.65 3.98
N LYS A 392 -9.54 -16.19 2.77
CA LYS A 392 -9.89 -17.04 1.63
C LYS A 392 -8.91 -16.80 0.48
N CYS A 393 -8.57 -17.87 -0.23
CA CYS A 393 -7.77 -17.80 -1.44
C CYS A 393 -8.69 -17.53 -2.63
N MET A 394 -8.67 -16.28 -3.12
CA MET A 394 -9.58 -15.79 -4.15
C MET A 394 -8.81 -15.47 -5.44
N SER A 395 -9.47 -15.60 -6.60
CA SER A 395 -8.84 -15.21 -7.86
C SER A 395 -8.77 -13.69 -7.99
N VAL A 396 -7.61 -13.18 -8.37
CA VAL A 396 -7.36 -11.74 -8.56
C VAL A 396 -8.36 -11.14 -9.54
N GLY A 397 -8.59 -11.81 -10.68
CA GLY A 397 -9.55 -11.36 -11.68
C GLY A 397 -11.01 -11.32 -11.19
N SER A 398 -11.38 -12.05 -10.14
CA SER A 398 -12.74 -11.94 -9.55
C SER A 398 -12.91 -10.67 -8.72
N LEU A 399 -11.83 -10.18 -8.11
CA LEU A 399 -11.81 -9.01 -7.24
C LEU A 399 -11.78 -7.72 -8.07
N ARG A 400 -11.11 -7.73 -9.22
CA ARG A 400 -11.01 -6.59 -10.15
C ARG A 400 -12.31 -6.24 -10.90
N LYS A 401 -13.39 -7.03 -10.77
CA LYS A 401 -14.65 -6.80 -11.50
C LYS A 401 -15.39 -5.50 -11.14
N GLY A 402 -14.97 -4.80 -10.08
CA GLY A 402 -15.63 -3.61 -9.54
C GLY A 402 -15.12 -2.25 -10.05
N GLY A 403 -13.99 -2.19 -10.74
CA GLY A 403 -13.40 -0.91 -11.19
C GLY A 403 -12.41 -1.14 -12.32
N VAL A 404 -12.84 -0.83 -13.55
CA VAL A 404 -11.98 -0.92 -14.74
C VAL A 404 -11.67 0.50 -15.18
N CYS A 405 -10.40 0.90 -15.06
CA CYS A 405 -9.97 2.19 -15.57
C CYS A 405 -10.22 2.29 -17.09
N PRO A 406 -10.57 3.48 -17.59
CA PRO A 406 -10.86 3.67 -19.00
C PRO A 406 -9.64 3.32 -19.85
N ASN A 407 -9.84 2.46 -20.87
CA ASN A 407 -8.81 2.03 -21.82
C ASN A 407 -7.49 1.54 -21.21
N ALA A 408 -7.52 1.01 -19.98
CA ALA A 408 -6.32 0.65 -19.22
C ALA A 408 -5.29 1.78 -19.16
N CYS A 409 -5.77 3.02 -18.98
CA CYS A 409 -4.95 4.23 -18.92
C CYS A 409 -4.05 4.41 -20.15
N SER A 410 -4.48 3.88 -21.29
CA SER A 410 -3.78 3.93 -22.58
C SER A 410 -2.32 3.43 -22.53
N GLY A 411 -1.97 2.63 -21.51
CA GLY A 411 -0.60 2.19 -21.26
C GLY A 411 0.36 3.26 -20.72
N ASN A 412 -0.13 4.45 -20.36
CA ASN A 412 0.68 5.59 -19.92
C ASN A 412 0.39 6.01 -18.47
N GLY A 413 -0.26 5.14 -17.70
CA GLY A 413 -0.64 5.41 -16.32
C GLY A 413 -1.05 4.15 -15.57
N VAL A 414 -1.31 4.32 -14.28
CA VAL A 414 -1.70 3.24 -13.37
C VAL A 414 -3.14 3.48 -12.91
N CYS A 415 -3.93 2.41 -12.80
CA CYS A 415 -5.29 2.50 -12.29
C CYS A 415 -5.28 2.63 -10.76
N ASN A 416 -5.92 3.67 -10.22
CA ASN A 416 -5.99 3.88 -8.79
C ASN A 416 -7.23 3.21 -8.15
N SER A 417 -7.32 3.29 -6.82
CA SER A 417 -8.38 2.70 -6.00
C SER A 417 -9.79 3.26 -6.25
N LEU A 418 -9.89 4.42 -6.90
CA LEU A 418 -11.15 5.05 -7.30
C LEU A 418 -11.58 4.66 -8.73
N GLY A 419 -10.75 3.91 -9.47
CA GLY A 419 -11.02 3.53 -10.85
C GLY A 419 -10.69 4.62 -11.87
N HIS A 420 -9.88 5.60 -11.48
CA HIS A 420 -9.34 6.64 -12.36
C HIS A 420 -7.87 6.37 -12.68
N CYS A 421 -7.38 6.96 -13.78
CA CYS A 421 -5.99 6.82 -14.16
C CYS A 421 -5.10 7.84 -13.45
N HIS A 422 -3.99 7.34 -12.92
CA HIS A 422 -2.86 8.13 -12.47
C HIS A 422 -1.80 8.13 -13.57
N CYS A 423 -1.78 9.19 -14.37
CA CYS A 423 -0.96 9.32 -15.57
C CYS A 423 0.51 9.63 -15.24
N SER A 424 1.41 9.01 -16.00
CA SER A 424 2.83 9.34 -15.99
C SER A 424 3.06 10.76 -16.48
N VAL A 425 4.12 11.41 -16.00
CA VAL A 425 4.57 12.71 -16.51
C VAL A 425 4.74 12.64 -18.03
N GLY A 426 4.14 13.58 -18.75
CA GLY A 426 4.06 13.58 -20.20
C GLY A 426 2.67 13.24 -20.73
N PHE A 427 1.74 12.75 -19.89
CA PHE A 427 0.36 12.41 -20.27
C PHE A 427 -0.67 13.08 -19.36
N SER A 428 -1.87 13.38 -19.86
CA SER A 428 -2.94 14.01 -19.08
C SER A 428 -4.05 13.02 -18.72
N PRO A 429 -4.63 13.12 -17.51
CA PRO A 429 -5.93 12.50 -17.19
C PRO A 429 -7.04 12.98 -18.16
N PRO A 430 -8.16 12.25 -18.31
CA PRO A 430 -8.58 11.07 -17.53
C PRO A 430 -8.03 9.73 -18.04
N ASN A 431 -7.60 9.64 -19.30
CA ASN A 431 -7.29 8.35 -19.95
C ASN A 431 -5.79 8.15 -20.26
N CYS A 432 -4.95 9.16 -20.02
CA CYS A 432 -3.53 9.19 -20.36
C CYS A 432 -3.23 8.96 -21.86
N ASP A 433 -4.14 9.40 -22.74
CA ASP A 433 -4.03 9.33 -24.20
C ASP A 433 -3.50 10.62 -24.85
N TYR A 434 -3.51 11.73 -24.12
CA TYR A 434 -3.02 13.03 -24.59
C TYR A 434 -1.78 13.50 -23.82
N PRO A 435 -0.91 14.32 -24.45
CA PRO A 435 0.21 14.94 -23.75
C PRO A 435 -0.23 15.82 -22.57
N GLY A 436 0.47 15.73 -21.45
CA GLY A 436 0.13 16.48 -20.24
C GLY A 436 1.18 16.46 -19.13
N THR A 437 0.81 16.99 -17.98
CA THR A 437 1.67 17.16 -16.79
C THR A 437 1.70 15.93 -15.88
N GLY A 438 1.04 14.82 -16.24
CA GLY A 438 0.84 13.67 -15.36
C GLY A 438 -0.17 13.95 -14.23
N GLY A 439 -0.25 13.04 -13.27
CA GLY A 439 -1.15 13.11 -12.11
C GLY A 439 -2.47 12.38 -12.38
N SER A 440 -3.49 12.67 -11.58
CA SER A 440 -4.82 12.06 -11.72
C SER A 440 -5.91 13.13 -11.68
N GLU A 441 -7.16 12.77 -11.95
CA GLU A 441 -8.30 13.65 -11.66
C GLU A 441 -8.53 13.80 -10.15
N ASP A 442 -8.01 12.84 -9.36
CA ASP A 442 -8.11 12.81 -7.90
C ASP A 442 -6.96 13.58 -7.21
N SER A 443 -5.95 14.04 -7.97
CA SER A 443 -4.80 14.74 -7.43
C SER A 443 -4.38 15.94 -8.29
N GLY A 444 -3.42 16.73 -7.82
CA GLY A 444 -2.78 17.76 -8.65
C GLY A 444 -1.98 17.14 -9.81
N PRO A 445 -1.54 17.97 -10.77
CA PRO A 445 -0.66 17.50 -11.84
C PRO A 445 0.65 16.96 -11.24
N ALA A 446 1.31 16.00 -11.89
CA ALA A 446 2.57 15.45 -11.38
C ALA A 446 3.80 16.35 -11.65
N SER A 447 3.63 17.40 -12.47
CA SER A 447 4.63 18.42 -12.74
C SER A 447 4.00 19.81 -12.77
N ASP A 448 4.83 20.85 -12.54
CA ASP A 448 4.38 22.24 -12.57
C ASP A 448 3.87 22.62 -13.97
N PRO A 449 2.58 23.00 -14.12
CA PRO A 449 2.03 23.45 -15.40
C PRO A 449 2.69 24.70 -15.97
N ASN A 450 3.34 25.50 -15.11
CA ASN A 450 4.00 26.75 -15.46
C ASN A 450 5.54 26.61 -15.54
N GLY A 451 6.08 25.42 -15.28
CA GLY A 451 7.51 25.17 -15.33
C GLY A 451 8.06 25.28 -16.77
N GLU A 452 9.16 26.01 -16.95
CA GLU A 452 9.94 26.03 -18.19
C GLU A 452 10.61 24.65 -18.41
N GLY A 453 9.85 23.66 -18.87
CA GLY A 453 10.38 22.31 -19.00
C GLY A 453 9.32 21.27 -19.36
N CYS A 454 8.69 21.41 -20.53
CA CYS A 454 8.06 20.26 -21.15
C CYS A 454 9.19 19.26 -21.53
N PRO A 455 9.22 18.02 -21.00
CA PRO A 455 10.27 17.06 -21.31
C PRO A 455 10.07 16.38 -22.68
N LEU A 456 9.13 16.87 -23.50
CA LEU A 456 8.90 16.37 -24.84
C LEU A 456 9.71 17.19 -25.83
N THR A 457 10.62 16.50 -26.52
CA THR A 457 11.44 16.97 -27.63
C THR A 457 10.69 17.91 -28.56
N HIS A 458 10.99 19.22 -28.45
CA HIS A 458 10.99 20.32 -29.43
C HIS A 458 10.07 20.33 -30.68
N GLN A 459 8.99 19.55 -30.75
CA GLN A 459 8.13 19.49 -31.94
C GLN A 459 6.62 19.45 -31.63
N VAL A 460 6.20 19.34 -30.36
CA VAL A 460 4.77 19.29 -29.98
C VAL A 460 4.29 20.54 -29.22
N CYS A 461 5.20 21.41 -28.74
CA CYS A 461 4.83 22.65 -28.01
C CYS A 461 3.98 23.64 -28.82
N LEU A 462 3.92 23.53 -30.16
CA LEU A 462 3.15 24.43 -31.01
C LEU A 462 1.62 24.30 -30.86
N SER A 463 1.13 23.30 -30.12
CA SER A 463 -0.31 23.10 -29.89
C SER A 463 -0.81 23.62 -28.53
N VAL A 464 0.08 23.87 -27.56
CA VAL A 464 -0.30 24.22 -26.17
C VAL A 464 -0.37 25.73 -25.94
N ILE A 465 0.28 26.54 -26.79
CA ILE A 465 0.26 28.00 -26.65
C ILE A 465 -0.53 28.60 -27.81
N GLY A 466 -1.84 28.80 -27.62
CA GLY A 466 -2.71 29.54 -28.53
C GLY A 466 -2.35 31.02 -28.65
N LYS A 467 -1.15 31.34 -29.15
CA LYS A 467 -0.76 32.70 -29.55
C LYS A 467 -0.74 32.80 -31.08
N PRO A 468 -1.54 33.68 -31.70
CA PRO A 468 -1.45 33.90 -33.14
C PRO A 468 -0.11 34.59 -33.46
N ILE A 469 0.74 33.92 -34.25
CA ILE A 469 1.95 34.53 -34.80
C ILE A 469 1.51 35.49 -35.91
N ALA A 470 1.69 36.79 -35.68
CA ALA A 470 1.60 37.80 -36.73
C ALA A 470 2.76 37.59 -37.71
N VAL A 471 2.46 37.14 -38.92
CA VAL A 471 3.42 37.04 -40.03
C VAL A 471 3.65 38.45 -40.57
N HIS A 472 4.81 39.05 -40.27
CA HIS A 472 5.32 40.18 -41.03
C HIS A 472 5.74 39.70 -42.41
N GLY A 473 4.91 39.98 -43.41
CA GLY A 473 5.24 39.76 -44.82
C GLY A 473 6.26 40.78 -45.29
N HIS A 474 7.43 40.29 -45.70
CA HIS A 474 8.25 40.98 -46.70
C HIS A 474 7.57 40.83 -48.07
N LYS A 475 7.28 41.95 -48.72
CA LYS A 475 7.12 42.01 -50.18
C LYS A 475 7.76 43.30 -50.70
N GLU A 476 8.74 43.06 -51.58
CA GLU A 476 9.29 43.85 -52.70
C GLU A 476 9.87 45.25 -52.44
#